data_AF-A0A2H6NE94-F1
#
_entry.id   AF-A0A2H6NE94-F1
#
_cell.length_a   1.000
_cell.length_b   1.000
_cell.length_c   1.000
_cell.angle_alpha   90.00
_cell.angle_beta   90.00
_cell.angle_gamma   90.00
#
_symmetry.space_group_name_H-M   'P 1'
#
loop_
_entity.id
_entity.type
_entity.pdbx_description
1 polymer ?
#
loop_
_entity_poly.entity_id
_entity_poly.type
_entity_poly.pdbx_seq_one_letter_code
_entity_poly.pdbx_strand_id
1 'polypeptide(L)'
;STLSEVQPWNFRSFQYKEDEGPRGLCSRLHSFCSQWLRPEKHTKAQMLDLVVLEQFLALLPLQIESWVWECGTETSSQAVALVEGFLLSQAEEKMEQVELQSFMLEIRDPEGWRHLSSSSPEMFFRRISQDDPNQDTIRGKDRKK
;
A
#
# COMPACT_ATOMS: atom_id res chain seq x y z
N SER A 1 7.49 5.06 24.14
CA SER A 1 6.26 5.38 23.40
C SER A 1 6.33 6.82 22.93
N THR A 2 6.86 7.04 21.73
CA THR A 2 6.90 8.35 21.07
C THR A 2 5.93 8.26 19.90
N LEU A 3 4.63 8.36 20.18
CA LEU A 3 3.63 8.60 19.14
C LEU A 3 3.96 9.99 18.59
N SER A 4 4.55 10.00 17.39
CA SER A 4 4.93 11.19 16.66
C SER A 4 3.69 12.08 16.57
N GLU A 5 3.78 13.24 17.21
CA GLU A 5 2.73 14.27 17.27
C GLU A 5 2.70 15.00 15.92
N VAL A 6 2.51 14.25 14.84
CA VAL A 6 2.05 14.83 13.59
C VAL A 6 0.55 14.94 13.81
N GLN A 7 0.07 16.12 14.16
CA GLN A 7 -1.35 16.42 13.98
C GLN A 7 -1.53 16.96 12.56
N PRO A 8 -2.68 16.71 11.91
CA PRO A 8 -3.00 17.35 10.65
C PRO A 8 -3.02 18.85 10.88
N TRP A 9 -1.98 19.53 10.38
CA TRP A 9 -1.93 20.98 10.35
C TRP A 9 -2.91 21.44 9.28
N ASN A 10 -4.19 21.43 9.64
CA ASN A 10 -5.26 21.49 8.67
C ASN A 10 -5.46 22.96 8.29
N PHE A 11 -4.77 23.39 7.25
CA PHE A 11 -4.90 24.75 6.70
C PHE A 11 -6.36 25.07 6.34
N ARG A 12 -7.16 24.04 6.01
CA ARG A 12 -8.59 24.16 5.71
C ARG A 12 -9.45 24.54 6.93
N SER A 13 -8.97 24.26 8.14
CA SER A 13 -9.64 24.66 9.38
C SER A 13 -9.40 26.12 9.76
N PHE A 14 -8.49 26.79 9.05
CA PHE A 14 -8.14 28.18 9.35
C PHE A 14 -9.22 29.13 8.84
N GLN A 15 -10.08 29.59 9.74
CA GLN A 15 -11.19 30.48 9.42
C GLN A 15 -10.84 31.95 9.67
N TYR A 16 -11.36 32.84 8.82
CA TYR A 16 -11.30 34.27 9.05
C TYR A 16 -12.22 34.66 10.21
N LYS A 17 -11.72 35.46 11.15
CA LYS A 17 -12.53 36.02 12.24
C LYS A 17 -12.70 37.52 12.00
N GLU A 18 -13.93 38.00 11.88
CA GLU A 18 -14.21 39.40 11.50
C GLU A 18 -13.63 40.43 12.50
N ASP A 19 -13.48 40.04 13.77
CA ASP A 19 -12.92 40.86 14.85
C ASP A 19 -11.42 41.15 14.70
N GLU A 20 -10.68 40.36 13.93
CA GLU A 20 -9.22 40.47 13.84
C GLU A 20 -8.71 41.37 12.70
N GLY A 21 -9.57 41.60 11.70
CA GLY A 21 -9.19 42.31 10.47
C GLY A 21 -8.09 41.62 9.64
N PRO A 22 -7.71 42.18 8.47
CA PRO A 22 -6.72 41.56 7.58
C PRO A 22 -5.31 41.50 8.20
N ARG A 23 -4.96 42.47 9.05
CA ARG A 23 -3.66 42.51 9.72
C ARG A 23 -3.56 41.42 10.80
N GLY A 24 -4.60 41.25 11.63
CA GLY A 24 -4.64 40.18 12.64
C GLY A 24 -4.58 38.80 11.99
N LEU A 25 -5.32 38.62 10.89
CA LEU A 25 -5.31 37.39 10.11
C LEU A 25 -3.91 37.04 9.61
N CYS A 26 -3.22 38.02 9.00
CA CYS A 26 -1.87 37.85 8.48
C CYS A 26 -0.86 37.51 9.58
N SER A 27 -0.93 38.20 10.73
CA SER A 27 -0.07 37.87 11.89
C SER A 27 -0.33 36.47 12.42
N ARG A 28 -1.59 36.03 12.53
CA ARG A 28 -1.94 34.68 12.97
C ARG A 28 -1.47 33.62 11.97
N LEU A 29 -1.60 33.86 10.67
CA LEU A 29 -1.08 32.98 9.62
C LEU A 29 0.44 32.83 9.74
N HIS A 30 1.16 33.92 9.92
CA HIS A 30 2.61 33.87 10.12
C HIS A 30 2.99 33.01 11.34
N SER A 31 2.34 33.22 12.48
CA SER A 31 2.60 32.41 13.68
C SER A 31 2.25 30.94 13.49
N PHE A 32 1.16 30.64 12.76
CA PHE A 32 0.77 29.27 12.42
C PHE A 32 1.82 28.61 11.52
N CYS A 33 2.19 29.24 10.41
CA CYS A 33 3.19 28.72 9.47
C CYS A 33 4.54 28.47 10.15
N SER A 34 4.99 29.37 11.03
CA SER A 34 6.24 29.19 11.77
C SER A 34 6.19 27.97 12.71
N GLN A 35 5.07 27.76 13.40
CA GLN A 35 4.92 26.60 14.29
C GLN A 35 4.81 25.28 13.53
N TRP A 36 4.09 25.28 12.40
CA TRP A 36 3.94 24.11 11.55
C TRP A 36 5.25 23.75 10.84
N LEU A 37 5.81 24.69 10.07
CA LEU A 37 6.95 24.42 9.20
C LEU A 37 8.28 24.45 9.96
N ARG A 38 8.33 25.02 11.17
CA ARG A 38 9.51 25.08 12.06
C ARG A 38 10.79 25.42 11.28
N PRO A 39 10.87 26.61 10.65
CA PRO A 39 11.99 26.98 9.79
C PRO A 39 13.36 26.97 10.51
N GLU A 40 13.37 26.98 11.84
CA GLU A 40 14.59 26.85 12.66
C GLU A 40 15.14 25.41 12.65
N LYS A 41 14.32 24.42 12.30
CA LYS A 41 14.66 22.98 12.31
C LYS A 41 14.66 22.35 10.92
N HIS A 42 13.86 22.88 10.00
CA HIS A 42 13.70 22.33 8.66
C HIS A 42 14.39 23.19 7.60
N THR A 43 15.05 22.50 6.66
CA THR A 43 15.53 23.11 5.42
C THR A 43 14.36 23.51 4.53
N LYS A 44 14.61 24.41 3.56
CA LYS A 44 13.62 24.80 2.55
C LYS A 44 12.99 23.59 1.84
N ALA A 45 13.79 22.58 1.50
CA ALA A 45 13.30 21.38 0.83
C ALA A 45 12.35 20.57 1.73
N GLN A 46 12.69 20.40 3.01
CA GLN A 46 11.83 19.72 3.98
C GLN A 46 10.53 20.48 4.22
N MET A 47 10.57 21.81 4.30
CA MET A 47 9.35 22.62 4.43
C MET A 47 8.44 22.47 3.21
N LEU A 48 9.01 22.44 2.00
CA LEU A 48 8.23 22.18 0.78
C LEU A 48 7.63 20.77 0.80
N ASP A 49 8.38 19.77 1.25
CA ASP A 49 7.88 18.40 1.38
C ASP A 49 6.69 18.30 2.34
N LEU A 50 6.72 19.01 3.48
CA LEU A 50 5.59 19.08 4.42
C LEU A 50 4.34 19.70 3.78
N VAL A 51 4.51 20.75 2.97
CA VAL A 51 3.40 21.37 2.22
C VAL A 51 2.83 20.40 1.19
N VAL A 52 3.70 19.68 0.48
CA VAL A 52 3.28 18.66 -0.49
C VAL A 52 2.55 17.52 0.21
N LEU A 53 3.04 17.06 1.36
CA LEU A 53 2.42 16.01 2.16
C LEU A 53 1.01 16.41 2.61
N GLU A 54 0.84 17.60 3.19
CA GLU A 54 -0.48 18.10 3.61
C GLU A 54 -1.45 18.17 2.42
N GLN A 55 -1.00 18.73 1.30
CA GLN A 55 -1.83 18.86 0.12
C GLN A 55 -2.16 17.50 -0.52
N PHE A 56 -1.21 16.56 -0.52
CA PHE A 56 -1.39 15.21 -1.02
C PHE A 56 -2.47 14.47 -0.22
N LEU A 57 -2.35 14.47 1.11
CA LEU A 57 -3.34 13.85 2.01
C LEU A 57 -4.72 14.47 1.82
N ALA A 58 -4.80 15.79 1.70
CA ALA A 58 -6.06 16.51 1.51
C ALA A 58 -6.74 16.29 0.14
N LEU A 59 -6.10 15.59 -0.80
CA LEU A 59 -6.66 15.19 -2.10
C LEU A 59 -7.06 13.71 -2.13
N LEU A 60 -6.66 12.92 -1.14
CA LEU A 60 -7.01 11.51 -1.07
C LEU A 60 -8.47 11.34 -0.63
N PRO A 61 -9.12 10.23 -1.03
CA PRO A 61 -10.37 9.82 -0.42
C PRO A 61 -10.20 9.62 1.10
N LEU A 62 -11.22 10.02 1.88
CA LEU A 62 -11.19 9.98 3.36
C LEU A 62 -10.69 8.66 3.96
N GLN A 63 -11.08 7.53 3.36
CA GLN A 63 -10.67 6.19 3.83
C GLN A 63 -9.16 5.96 3.71
N ILE A 64 -8.55 6.45 2.62
CA ILE A 64 -7.11 6.31 2.38
C ILE A 64 -6.37 7.36 3.21
N GLU A 65 -6.88 8.60 3.24
CA GLU A 65 -6.34 9.67 4.06
C GLU A 65 -6.19 9.24 5.53
N SER A 66 -7.28 8.74 6.15
CA SER A 66 -7.25 8.34 7.57
C SER A 66 -6.26 7.23 7.84
N TRP A 67 -6.15 6.26 6.93
CA TRP A 67 -5.22 5.14 7.08
C TRP A 67 -3.75 5.58 6.95
N VAL A 68 -3.44 6.43 5.97
CA VAL A 68 -2.09 7.01 5.83
C VAL A 68 -1.73 7.86 7.06
N TRP A 69 -2.70 8.58 7.60
CA TRP A 69 -2.57 9.33 8.85
C TRP A 69 -2.20 8.46 10.05
N GLU A 70 -2.89 7.33 10.23
CA GLU A 70 -2.61 6.38 11.31
C GLU A 70 -1.21 5.75 11.22
N CYS A 71 -0.66 5.68 10.01
CA CYS A 71 0.69 5.20 9.76
C CYS A 71 1.78 6.24 10.11
N GLY A 72 1.41 7.47 10.45
CA GLY A 72 2.34 8.50 10.96
C GLY A 72 3.39 8.94 9.96
N THR A 73 3.02 9.13 8.69
CA THR A 73 3.96 9.58 7.65
C THR A 73 4.47 10.99 7.90
N GLU A 74 5.78 11.18 7.75
CA GLU A 74 6.45 12.46 7.96
C GLU A 74 6.90 13.11 6.64
N THR A 75 6.93 12.35 5.54
CA THR A 75 7.33 12.83 4.21
C THR A 75 6.32 12.46 3.13
N SER A 76 6.30 13.23 2.04
CA SER A 76 5.44 12.94 0.89
C SER A 76 5.76 11.58 0.26
N SER A 77 7.04 11.20 0.21
CA SER A 77 7.49 9.91 -0.33
C SER A 77 6.97 8.72 0.48
N GLN A 78 6.91 8.85 1.81
CA GLN A 78 6.36 7.80 2.67
C GLN A 78 4.85 7.64 2.43
N ALA A 79 4.12 8.76 2.34
CA ALA A 79 2.69 8.74 2.05
C ALA A 79 2.39 8.11 0.69
N VAL A 80 3.16 8.43 -0.35
CA VAL A 80 3.00 7.82 -1.68
C VAL A 80 3.22 6.31 -1.61
N ALA A 81 4.31 5.84 -1.00
CA ALA A 81 4.59 4.41 -0.90
C ALA A 81 3.49 3.63 -0.17
N LEU A 82 2.90 4.22 0.89
CA LEU A 82 1.77 3.63 1.59
C LEU A 82 0.52 3.56 0.71
N VAL A 83 0.17 4.64 0.02
CA VAL A 83 -0.99 4.68 -0.88
C VAL A 83 -0.84 3.67 -2.02
N GLU A 84 0.34 3.62 -2.65
CA GLU A 84 0.64 2.66 -3.70
C GLU A 84 0.51 1.22 -3.20
N GLY A 85 1.07 0.90 -2.04
CA GLY A 85 0.93 -0.40 -1.41
C GLY A 85 -0.53 -0.78 -1.15
N PHE A 86 -1.33 0.15 -0.60
CA PHE A 86 -2.76 -0.06 -0.36
C PHE A 86 -3.54 -0.32 -1.65
N LEU A 87 -3.22 0.38 -2.74
CA LEU A 87 -3.87 0.18 -4.04
C LEU A 87 -3.46 -1.15 -4.69
N LEU A 88 -2.20 -1.56 -4.56
CA LEU A 88 -1.72 -2.86 -5.04
C LEU A 88 -2.44 -4.01 -4.35
N SER A 89 -2.53 -3.98 -3.01
CA SER A 89 -3.26 -5.01 -2.26
C SER A 89 -4.74 -5.10 -2.66
N GLN A 90 -5.41 -3.97 -2.88
CA GLN A 90 -6.78 -3.98 -3.39
C GLN A 90 -6.92 -4.55 -4.80
N ALA A 91 -5.90 -4.41 -5.65
CA ALA A 91 -5.91 -4.98 -6.99
C ALA A 91 -5.73 -6.50 -6.95
N GLU A 92 -4.81 -6.99 -6.12
CA GLU A 92 -4.58 -8.42 -5.90
C GLU A 92 -5.83 -9.12 -5.34
N GLU A 93 -6.47 -8.56 -4.31
CA GLU A 93 -7.72 -9.10 -3.75
C GLU A 93 -8.85 -9.19 -4.79
N LYS A 94 -8.95 -8.19 -5.68
CA LYS A 94 -9.94 -8.21 -6.77
C LYS A 94 -9.61 -9.27 -7.82
N MET A 95 -8.33 -9.48 -8.15
CA MET A 95 -7.92 -10.53 -9.08
C MET A 95 -8.20 -11.92 -8.51
N GLU A 96 -7.88 -12.15 -7.24
CA GLU A 96 -8.21 -13.41 -6.55
C GLU A 96 -9.72 -13.67 -6.50
N GLN A 97 -10.53 -12.63 -6.22
CA GLN A 97 -11.99 -12.75 -6.25
C GLN A 97 -12.51 -13.09 -7.66
N VAL A 98 -11.96 -12.48 -8.71
CA VAL A 98 -12.35 -12.77 -10.10
C VAL A 98 -11.93 -14.19 -10.48
N GLU A 99 -10.76 -14.65 -10.06
CA GLU A 99 -10.28 -16.01 -10.32
C GLU A 99 -11.13 -17.06 -9.59
N LEU A 100 -11.48 -16.82 -8.31
CA LEU A 100 -12.42 -17.66 -7.56
C LEU A 100 -13.83 -17.63 -8.17
N GLN A 101 -14.31 -16.49 -8.65
CA GLN A 101 -15.59 -16.40 -9.35
C GLN A 101 -15.58 -17.13 -10.69
N SER A 102 -14.48 -17.06 -11.45
CA SER A 102 -14.27 -17.82 -12.68
C SER A 102 -14.28 -19.31 -12.39
N PHE A 103 -13.55 -19.75 -11.37
CA PHE A 103 -13.53 -21.15 -10.91
C PHE A 103 -14.93 -21.63 -10.47
N MET A 104 -15.68 -20.80 -9.74
CA MET A 104 -17.06 -21.13 -9.36
C MET A 104 -18.03 -21.17 -10.56
N LEU A 105 -17.82 -20.33 -11.58
CA LEU A 105 -18.57 -20.37 -12.83
C LEU A 105 -18.24 -21.62 -13.65
N GLU A 106 -16.98 -22.06 -13.68
CA GLU A 106 -16.56 -23.32 -14.31
C GLU A 106 -17.21 -24.56 -13.66
N ILE A 107 -17.40 -24.54 -12.34
CA ILE A 107 -18.09 -25.63 -11.63
C ILE A 107 -19.60 -25.66 -11.95
N ARG A 108 -20.17 -24.50 -12.32
CA ARG A 108 -21.62 -24.34 -12.55
C ARG A 108 -22.10 -24.85 -13.92
N ASP A 109 -21.18 -25.24 -14.81
CA ASP A 109 -21.47 -25.94 -16.07
C ASP A 109 -20.78 -27.33 -16.11
N PRO A 110 -21.42 -28.38 -15.54
CA PRO A 110 -20.86 -29.73 -15.50
C PRO A 110 -21.01 -30.48 -16.83
N GLU A 111 -21.73 -29.93 -17.82
CA GLU A 111 -22.14 -30.67 -19.01
C GLU A 111 -20.99 -30.93 -20.00
N GLY A 112 -19.86 -30.22 -19.87
CA GLY A 112 -18.63 -30.47 -20.65
C GLY A 112 -17.75 -31.63 -20.14
N TRP A 113 -18.00 -32.15 -18.92
CA TRP A 113 -17.13 -33.13 -18.28
C TRP A 113 -17.52 -34.59 -18.52
N ARG A 114 -18.59 -34.85 -19.28
CA ARG A 114 -19.08 -36.22 -19.56
C ARG A 114 -18.21 -37.02 -20.54
N HIS A 115 -17.05 -36.51 -20.97
CA HIS A 115 -16.08 -37.26 -21.77
C HIS A 115 -14.70 -37.46 -21.13
N LEU A 116 -14.42 -36.95 -19.92
CA LEU A 116 -13.16 -37.23 -19.21
C LEU A 116 -13.40 -37.91 -17.85
N SER A 117 -14.21 -38.96 -17.85
CA SER A 117 -14.25 -39.88 -16.70
C SER A 117 -13.13 -40.91 -16.79
N SER A 118 -11.89 -40.49 -16.53
CA SER A 118 -10.85 -41.36 -15.94
C SER A 118 -9.59 -40.56 -15.54
N SER A 119 -9.69 -39.54 -14.70
CA SER A 119 -8.49 -39.10 -13.97
C SER A 119 -8.85 -38.59 -12.59
N SER A 120 -8.28 -39.26 -11.59
CA SER A 120 -8.47 -39.03 -10.17
C SER A 120 -8.02 -37.62 -9.75
N PRO A 121 -8.68 -36.96 -8.77
CA PRO A 121 -8.30 -35.64 -8.24
C PRO A 121 -6.85 -35.52 -7.72
N GLU A 122 -6.16 -36.65 -7.53
CA GLU A 122 -4.74 -36.76 -7.15
C GLU A 122 -3.75 -36.03 -8.09
N MET A 123 -4.14 -35.75 -9.33
CA MET A 123 -3.24 -35.18 -10.34
C MET A 123 -3.08 -33.65 -10.23
N PHE A 124 -3.96 -32.94 -9.50
CA PHE A 124 -3.87 -31.48 -9.35
C PHE A 124 -2.84 -31.05 -8.29
N PHE A 125 -2.74 -31.75 -7.16
CA PHE A 125 -1.81 -31.40 -6.08
C PHE A 125 -0.34 -31.72 -6.41
N ARG A 126 -0.08 -32.58 -7.41
CA ARG A 126 1.30 -32.97 -7.76
C ARG A 126 2.09 -31.88 -8.47
N ARG A 127 1.41 -30.89 -9.07
CA ARG A 127 2.08 -29.79 -9.81
C ARG A 127 2.58 -28.67 -8.89
N ILE A 128 2.06 -28.57 -7.67
CA ILE A 128 2.41 -27.50 -6.71
C ILE A 128 3.67 -27.84 -5.89
N SER A 129 4.29 -29.00 -6.09
CA SER A 129 5.34 -29.51 -5.19
C SER A 129 6.62 -30.01 -5.90
N GLN A 130 6.90 -29.62 -7.15
CA GLN A 130 8.12 -30.06 -7.85
C GLN A 130 8.96 -28.89 -8.39
N ASP A 131 9.97 -28.51 -7.60
CA ASP A 131 11.33 -28.12 -8.03
C ASP A 131 12.26 -28.99 -7.16
N ASP A 132 13.29 -29.74 -7.60
CA ASP A 132 14.08 -29.89 -8.82
C ASP A 132 14.89 -31.23 -8.68
N PRO A 133 15.12 -32.08 -9.70
CA PRO A 133 16.11 -33.14 -9.62
C PRO A 133 17.17 -33.03 -10.73
N ASN A 134 18.40 -32.67 -10.36
CA ASN A 134 19.58 -32.92 -11.20
C ASN A 134 20.18 -34.29 -10.85
N GLN A 135 20.15 -35.20 -11.82
CA GLN A 135 20.72 -36.54 -11.80
C GLN A 135 22.03 -36.53 -12.58
N ASP A 136 23.06 -37.20 -12.08
CA ASP A 136 23.97 -37.93 -12.96
C ASP A 136 24.46 -39.22 -12.30
N THR A 137 23.92 -40.33 -12.81
CA THR A 137 24.46 -41.68 -12.75
C THR A 137 25.69 -41.82 -13.65
N ILE A 138 26.68 -42.62 -13.24
CA ILE A 138 27.25 -43.70 -14.07
C ILE A 138 27.92 -44.75 -13.18
N ARG A 139 27.71 -46.00 -13.58
CA ARG A 139 27.92 -47.27 -12.87
C ARG A 139 29.18 -48.00 -13.40
N GLY A 140 29.88 -48.72 -12.50
CA GLY A 140 30.74 -49.88 -12.80
C GLY A 140 32.19 -49.71 -12.31
N LYS A 141 32.61 -50.23 -11.15
CA LYS A 141 32.95 -51.62 -10.78
C LYS A 141 34.25 -52.14 -11.43
N ASP A 142 35.34 -52.25 -10.68
CA ASP A 142 35.97 -53.54 -10.31
C ASP A 142 37.19 -53.43 -9.37
N ARG A 143 37.57 -54.61 -8.85
CA ARG A 143 38.31 -54.94 -7.61
C ARG A 143 39.85 -54.98 -7.68
N LYS A 144 40.45 -54.93 -6.47
CA LYS A 144 41.78 -55.46 -6.01
C LYS A 144 43.01 -54.79 -6.65
N LYS A 145 44.07 -54.43 -5.91
CA LYS A 145 44.77 -55.10 -4.81
C LYS A 145 45.47 -54.05 -3.95
#